data_AF-A0A4Y5RSM0-F1
#
_entry.id   AF-A0A4Y5RSM0-F1
#
_cell.length_a   1.000
_cell.length_b   1.000
_cell.length_c   1.000
_cell.angle_alpha   90.00
_cell.angle_beta   90.00
_cell.angle_gamma   90.00
#
_symmetry.space_group_name_H-M   'P 1'
#
loop_
_entity.id
_entity.type
_entity.pdbx_description
1 polymer ?
#
loop_
_entity_poly.entity_id
_entity_poly.type
_entity_poly.pdbx_seq_one_letter_code
_entity_poly.pdbx_strand_id
1 'polypeptide(L)' 'EDEIKRVARKLLAENHPDRNPDNKAADERYKEVGEARDVLTDPAKRKEYDETRRMFA' A
#
# COMPACT_ATOMS: atom_id res chain seq x y z
N GLU A 1 -14.02 0.02 0.51
CA GLU A 1 -12.84 -0.12 -0.37
C GLU A 1 -12.45 1.18 -1.08
N ASP A 2 -13.43 2.01 -1.48
CA ASP A 2 -13.16 3.24 -2.23
C ASP A 2 -12.30 4.25 -1.48
N GLU A 3 -12.43 4.34 -0.15
CA GLU A 3 -11.55 5.18 0.68
C GLU A 3 -10.09 4.70 0.66
N ILE A 4 -9.86 3.39 0.78
CA ILE A 4 -8.51 2.80 0.69
C ILE A 4 -7.91 3.10 -0.69
N LYS A 5 -8.68 2.87 -1.76
CA LYS A 5 -8.26 3.18 -3.13
C LYS A 5 -7.98 4.66 -3.34
N ARG A 6 -8.74 5.55 -2.70
CA ARG A 6 -8.56 7.02 -2.78
C ARG A 6 -7.29 7.45 -2.04
N VAL A 7 -7.09 7.00 -0.80
CA VAL A 7 -5.91 7.34 0.00
C VAL A 7 -4.64 6.76 -0.63
N ALA A 8 -4.66 5.50 -1.06
CA ALA A 8 -3.52 4.88 -1.74
C ALA A 8 -3.14 5.61 -3.03
N ARG A 9 -4.12 6.02 -3.84
CA ARG A 9 -3.86 6.84 -5.04
C ARG A 9 -3.18 8.15 -4.71
N LYS A 10 -3.61 8.84 -3.65
CA LYS A 10 -2.98 10.08 -3.20
C LYS A 10 -1.52 9.85 -2.80
N LEU A 11 -1.27 8.85 -1.95
CA LEU A 11 0.07 8.53 -1.47
C LEU A 11 1.02 8.07 -2.59
N LEU A 12 0.54 7.25 -3.54
CA LEU A 12 1.33 6.85 -4.71
C LEU A 12 1.68 8.05 -5.59
N ALA A 13 0.75 8.97 -5.82
CA ALA A 13 1.00 10.18 -6.59
C ALA A 13 1.95 11.17 -5.89
N GLU A 14 1.95 11.20 -4.55
CA GLU A 14 2.89 11.99 -3.74
C GLU A 14 4.30 11.40 -3.75
N ASN A 15 4.43 10.07 -3.78
CA ASN A 15 5.70 9.36 -3.72
C ASN A 15 6.20 8.84 -5.09
N HIS A 16 5.52 9.20 -6.19
CA HIS A 16 5.84 8.70 -7.53
C HIS A 16 7.30 9.02 -7.93
N PRO A 17 8.04 8.08 -8.54
CA PRO A 17 9.44 8.28 -8.93
C PRO A 17 9.64 9.47 -9.87
N ASP A 18 8.72 9.70 -10.82
CA ASP A 18 8.78 10.86 -11.73
C ASP A 18 8.79 12.21 -11.01
N ARG A 19 8.13 12.30 -9.85
CA ARG A 19 8.06 13.54 -9.05
C ARG A 19 9.13 13.59 -7.95
N ASN A 20 9.73 12.46 -7.64
CA ASN A 20 10.71 12.28 -6.57
C ASN A 20 11.95 11.55 -7.09
N PRO A 21 12.65 12.09 -8.12
CA PRO A 21 13.86 11.47 -8.62
C PRO A 21 14.91 11.36 -7.51
N ASP A 22 15.64 10.24 -7.48
CA ASP A 22 16.70 9.92 -6.51
C ASP A 22 16.31 9.90 -5.02
N ASN A 23 15.02 10.05 -4.70
CA ASN A 23 14.54 9.99 -3.32
C ASN A 23 14.20 8.55 -2.93
N LYS A 24 15.17 7.86 -2.33
CA LYS A 24 15.00 6.48 -1.83
C LYS A 24 13.83 6.32 -0.85
N ALA A 25 13.60 7.31 0.01
CA ALA A 25 12.51 7.23 0.98
C ALA A 25 11.12 7.35 0.32
N ALA A 26 11.02 8.10 -0.79
CA ALA A 26 9.80 8.14 -1.61
C ALA A 26 9.60 6.82 -2.37
N ASP A 27 10.66 6.25 -2.94
CA ASP A 27 10.61 4.94 -3.61
C ASP A 27 10.18 3.80 -2.66
N GLU A 28 10.74 3.76 -1.45
CA GLU A 28 10.32 2.81 -0.41
C GLU A 28 8.84 2.99 -0.04
N ARG A 29 8.40 4.22 0.25
CA ARG A 29 6.99 4.51 0.52
C ARG A 29 6.07 4.16 -0.65
N TYR A 30 6.51 4.40 -1.88
CA TYR A 30 5.73 4.06 -3.07
C TYR A 30 5.48 2.55 -3.15
N LYS A 31 6.51 1.73 -2.88
CA LYS A 31 6.40 0.27 -2.84
C LYS A 31 5.50 -0.20 -1.70
N GLU A 32 5.74 0.28 -0.48
CA GLU A 32 4.94 -0.06 0.70
C GLU A 32 3.44 0.24 0.52
N VAL A 33 3.12 1.42 -0.04
CA VAL A 33 1.73 1.82 -0.31
C VAL A 33 1.11 0.94 -1.40
N GLY A 34 1.89 0.57 -2.42
CA GLY A 34 1.45 -0.35 -3.47
C GLY A 34 1.07 -1.72 -2.91
N GLU A 35 1.96 -2.31 -2.12
CA GLU A 35 1.75 -3.62 -1.47
C GLU A 35 0.56 -3.58 -0.50
N ALA A 36 0.49 -2.56 0.36
CA ALA A 36 -0.62 -2.39 1.28
C ALA A 36 -1.96 -2.24 0.56
N ARG A 37 -2.01 -1.46 -0.52
CA ARG A 37 -3.22 -1.32 -1.34
C ARG A 37 -3.64 -2.65 -1.94
N ASP A 38 -2.71 -3.40 -2.50
CA ASP A 38 -3.01 -4.66 -3.20
C ASP A 38 -3.53 -5.74 -2.24
N VAL A 39 -3.07 -5.75 -0.98
CA VAL A 39 -3.62 -6.61 0.08
C VAL A 39 -4.98 -6.09 0.56
N LEU A 40 -5.10 -4.80 0.85
CA LEU A 40 -6.31 -4.23 1.48
C LEU A 40 -7.51 -4.09 0.53
N THR A 41 -7.28 -4.11 -0.79
CA THR A 41 -8.34 -4.00 -1.80
C THR A 41 -8.78 -5.34 -2.38
N ASP A 42 -8.08 -6.42 -2.06
CA ASP A 42 -8.48 -7.79 -2.39
C ASP A 42 -9.06 -8.45 -1.12
N PRO A 43 -10.38 -8.74 -1.09
CA PRO A 43 -11.02 -9.34 0.07
C PRO A 43 -10.41 -10.66 0.53
N ALA A 44 -9.91 -11.48 -0.40
CA ALA A 44 -9.30 -12.76 -0.07
C ALA A 44 -7.92 -12.56 0.58
N LYS A 45 -7.07 -11.72 -0.03
CA LYS A 45 -5.74 -11.39 0.53
C LYS A 45 -5.85 -10.68 1.87
N ARG A 46 -6.82 -9.76 2.01
CA ARG A 46 -7.07 -9.07 3.27
C ARG A 46 -7.45 -10.05 4.38
N LYS A 47 -8.36 -10.99 4.07
CA LYS A 47 -8.79 -12.01 5.03
C LYS A 47 -7.60 -12.88 5.46
N GLU A 48 -6.80 -13.36 4.52
CA GLU A 48 -5.60 -14.16 4.81
C GLU A 48 -4.58 -13.36 5.66
N TYR A 49 -4.36 -12.09 5.33
CA TYR A 49 -3.49 -11.19 6.10
C TYR A 49 -3.99 -11.00 7.54
N ASP A 50 -5.29 -10.73 7.70
CA ASP A 50 -5.92 -10.53 9.00
C ASP A 50 -5.91 -11.82 9.84
N GLU A 51 -6.14 -12.98 9.22
CA GLU A 51 -6.08 -14.31 9.86
C GLU A 51 -4.66 -14.66 10.28
N THR A 52 -3.67 -14.45 9.41
CA THR A 52 -2.25 -14.64 9.70
C THR A 52 -1.82 -13.76 10.87
N ARG A 53 -2.15 -12.46 10.84
CA ARG A 53 -1.86 -11.56 11.97
C ARG A 53 -2.50 -12.02 13.27
N ARG A 54 -3.70 -12.59 13.22
CA ARG A 54 -4.40 -13.07 14.41
C ARG A 54 -3.80 -14.36 14.99
N MET A 55 -3.25 -15.23 14.13
CA MET A 55 -2.63 -16.48 14.56
C MET A 55 -1.23 -16.28 15.15
N PHE A 56 -0.51 -15.24 14.71
CA PHE A 56 0.88 -14.97 15.11
C PHE A 56 1.03 -13.74 16.03
N ALA A 57 -0.07 -13.15 16.50
CA ALA A 57 -0.11 -12.14 17.56
C ALA A 57 -0.40 -12.77 18.92
#